data_AF-A0A4Q7VWS9-F1
#
_entry.id   AF-A0A4Q7VWS9-F1
#
_cell.length_a   1.000
_cell.length_b   1.000
_cell.length_c   1.000
_cell.angle_alpha   90.00
_cell.angle_beta   90.00
_cell.angle_gamma   90.00
#
_symmetry.space_group_name_H-M   'P 1'
#
loop_
_entity.id
_entity.type
_entity.pdbx_description
1 polymer ?
#
loop_
_entity_poly.entity_id
_entity_poly.type
_entity_poly.pdbx_seq_one_letter_code
_entity_poly.pdbx_strand_id
1 'polypeptide(L)'
;MNFRFAWMRWRRRALSAVAARLEWPQALRRRPAPPPPLRELKTLCVELVNDLPTDQRLDLVTRIGGSREARDLWFMRSCFFRAVSLHFGEHEARRRMARLDVWLQA
;
A
#
# COMPACT_ATOMS: atom_id res chain seq x y z
N MET A 1 -19.46 -10.61 -16.96
CA MET A 1 -18.00 -10.64 -17.21
C MET A 1 -17.28 -11.01 -15.92
N ASN A 2 -16.50 -12.09 -15.99
CA ASN A 2 -15.93 -12.84 -14.85
C ASN A 2 -14.63 -12.21 -14.32
N PHE A 3 -14.69 -11.46 -13.22
CA PHE A 3 -13.51 -10.86 -12.56
C PHE A 3 -12.74 -11.82 -11.63
N ARG A 4 -13.08 -13.11 -11.60
CA ARG A 4 -12.53 -14.11 -10.65
C ARG A 4 -11.19 -14.75 -11.04
N PHE A 5 -10.68 -14.55 -12.26
CA PHE A 5 -9.51 -15.29 -12.76
C PHE A 5 -8.17 -14.52 -12.72
N ALA A 6 -8.17 -13.23 -12.37
CA ALA A 6 -6.93 -12.47 -12.20
C ALA A 6 -6.18 -12.77 -10.87
N TRP A 7 -6.82 -13.56 -10.00
CA TRP A 7 -6.37 -13.83 -8.63
C TRP A 7 -5.13 -14.74 -8.53
N MET A 8 -4.82 -15.55 -9.56
CA MET A 8 -3.80 -16.62 -9.45
C MET A 8 -2.40 -16.27 -9.97
N ARG A 9 -2.20 -15.22 -10.78
CA ARG A 9 -0.88 -14.92 -11.38
C ARG A 9 0.01 -13.96 -10.55
N TRP A 10 -0.55 -13.26 -9.57
CA TRP A 10 0.17 -12.21 -8.82
C TRP A 10 0.93 -12.67 -7.58
N ARG A 11 0.81 -13.95 -7.18
CA ARG A 11 1.39 -14.48 -5.94
C ARG A 11 2.93 -14.63 -5.95
N ARG A 12 3.65 -14.29 -7.02
CA ARG A 12 5.07 -14.73 -7.17
C ARG A 12 6.13 -13.65 -7.39
N ARG A 13 5.78 -12.37 -7.62
CA ARG A 13 6.80 -11.41 -8.14
C ARG A 13 6.93 -10.06 -7.42
N ALA A 14 5.92 -9.62 -6.68
CA ALA A 14 6.00 -8.41 -5.83
C ALA A 14 6.29 -8.73 -4.34
N LEU A 15 6.17 -10.01 -3.96
CA LEU A 15 6.52 -10.46 -2.61
C LEU A 15 8.02 -10.44 -2.35
N SER A 16 8.90 -10.30 -3.34
CA SER A 16 10.35 -10.46 -3.15
C SER A 16 10.99 -9.32 -2.34
N ALA A 17 10.60 -8.06 -2.59
CA ALA A 17 11.16 -6.91 -1.86
C ALA A 17 10.48 -6.69 -0.49
N VAL A 18 9.20 -7.03 -0.38
CA VAL A 18 8.41 -6.94 0.85
C VAL A 18 8.67 -8.15 1.77
N ALA A 19 8.85 -9.36 1.23
CA ALA A 19 9.28 -10.53 2.00
C ALA A 19 10.71 -10.35 2.53
N ALA A 20 11.61 -9.77 1.74
CA ALA A 20 12.97 -9.44 2.22
C ALA A 20 12.98 -8.49 3.43
N ARG A 21 11.93 -7.67 3.63
CA ARG A 21 11.77 -6.82 4.82
C ARG A 21 10.96 -7.47 5.94
N LEU A 22 10.20 -8.54 5.64
CA LEU A 22 9.43 -9.34 6.60
C LEU A 22 10.22 -10.54 7.16
N GLU A 23 11.26 -11.01 6.46
CA GLU A 23 12.18 -12.08 6.90
C GLU A 23 13.34 -11.56 7.77
N TRP A 24 13.13 -10.44 8.46
CA TRP A 24 14.12 -9.93 9.39
C TRP A 24 13.98 -10.67 10.74
N PRO A 25 15.04 -11.32 11.26
CA PRO A 25 14.97 -12.02 12.53
C PRO A 25 14.61 -11.01 13.64
N GLN A 26 13.75 -11.45 14.54
CA GLN A 26 13.10 -10.69 15.62
C GLN A 26 14.05 -10.08 16.68
N ALA A 27 15.34 -9.89 16.35
CA ALA A 27 16.40 -9.44 17.24
C ALA A 27 16.68 -7.93 17.23
N LEU A 28 16.19 -7.15 16.25
CA LEU A 28 16.45 -5.69 16.19
C LEU A 28 15.31 -4.87 16.82
N ARG A 29 15.11 -5.10 18.12
CA ARG A 29 14.09 -4.43 18.95
C ARG A 29 14.50 -3.04 19.46
N ARG A 30 15.44 -2.32 18.83
CA ARG A 30 15.97 -1.04 19.36
C ARG A 30 16.36 0.00 18.29
N ARG A 31 15.36 0.53 17.60
CA ARG A 31 15.24 1.92 17.06
C ARG A 31 14.06 1.94 16.10
N PRO A 32 13.18 2.94 16.09
CA PRO A 32 12.33 3.15 14.91
C PRO A 32 13.27 3.30 13.72
N ALA A 33 13.11 2.45 12.72
CA ALA A 33 13.80 2.66 11.44
C ALA A 33 13.43 4.08 10.98
N PRO A 34 14.38 4.87 10.43
CA PRO A 34 14.04 6.17 9.90
C PRO A 34 12.90 6.03 8.88
N PRO A 35 11.99 7.02 8.78
CA PRO A 35 10.88 6.98 7.84
C PRO A 35 11.40 6.65 6.45
N PRO A 36 10.71 5.79 5.68
CA PRO A 36 11.09 5.56 4.30
C PRO A 36 11.10 6.90 3.54
N PRO A 37 12.06 7.12 2.63
CA PRO A 37 12.05 8.29 1.76
C PRO A 37 10.68 8.44 1.09
N LEU A 38 10.18 9.67 0.94
CA LEU A 38 8.86 9.94 0.35
C LEU A 38 8.61 9.19 -0.96
N ARG A 39 9.65 9.02 -1.78
CA ARG A 39 9.60 8.25 -3.03
C ARG A 39 9.20 6.79 -2.81
N GLU A 40 9.76 6.13 -1.80
CA GLU A 40 9.41 4.75 -1.45
C GLU A 40 7.98 4.67 -0.92
N LEU A 41 7.57 5.63 -0.09
CA LEU A 41 6.20 5.70 0.43
C LEU A 41 5.17 5.89 -0.71
N LYS A 42 5.49 6.71 -1.71
CA LYS A 42 4.68 6.85 -2.93
C LYS A 42 4.59 5.53 -3.70
N THR A 43 5.70 4.82 -3.88
CA THR A 43 5.69 3.51 -4.55
C THR A 43 4.78 2.52 -3.81
N LEU A 44 4.87 2.43 -2.48
CA LEU A 44 4.00 1.58 -1.67
C LEU A 44 2.52 1.94 -1.82
N CYS A 45 2.19 3.24 -1.82
CA CYS A 45 0.83 3.71 -2.03
C CYS A 45 0.31 3.34 -3.44
N VAL A 46 1.14 3.45 -4.48
CA VAL A 46 0.77 3.06 -5.86
C VAL A 46 0.52 1.55 -5.95
N GLU A 47 1.36 0.75 -5.32
CA GLU A 47 1.17 -0.71 -5.26
C GLU A 47 -0.14 -1.10 -4.59
N LEU A 48 -0.54 -0.37 -3.54
CA LEU A 48 -1.76 -0.62 -2.77
C LEU A 48 -3.05 -0.43 -3.59
N VAL A 49 -3.00 0.43 -4.62
CA VAL A 49 -4.13 0.82 -5.47
C VAL A 49 -4.07 0.24 -6.88
N ASN A 50 -3.00 -0.50 -7.24
CA ASN A 50 -2.74 -0.91 -8.61
C ASN A 50 -3.80 -1.87 -9.19
N ASP A 51 -4.46 -2.61 -8.31
CA ASP A 51 -5.52 -3.58 -8.60
C ASP A 51 -6.94 -2.99 -8.58
N LEU A 52 -7.09 -1.69 -8.26
CA LEU A 52 -8.35 -0.98 -8.41
C LEU A 52 -8.71 -0.79 -9.90
N PRO A 53 -10.00 -0.58 -10.21
CA PRO A 53 -10.43 -0.20 -11.56
C PRO A 53 -9.67 1.03 -12.06
N THR A 54 -9.41 1.06 -13.37
CA THR A 54 -8.54 2.05 -14.03
C THR A 54 -8.85 3.48 -13.63
N ASP A 55 -10.12 3.90 -13.61
CA ASP A 55 -10.50 5.28 -13.31
C ASP A 55 -10.15 5.69 -11.87
N GLN A 56 -10.44 4.84 -10.90
CA GLN A 56 -10.12 5.09 -9.49
C GLN A 56 -8.62 5.00 -9.23
N ARG A 57 -7.94 4.06 -9.89
CA ARG A 57 -6.49 3.93 -9.80
C ARG A 57 -5.80 5.19 -10.33
N LEU A 58 -6.21 5.70 -11.50
CA LEU A 58 -5.58 6.88 -12.11
C LEU A 58 -5.74 8.13 -11.23
N ASP A 59 -6.93 8.36 -10.67
CA ASP A 59 -7.15 9.46 -9.71
C ASP A 59 -6.24 9.33 -8.49
N LEU A 60 -6.18 8.16 -7.87
CA LEU A 60 -5.35 7.93 -6.68
C LEU A 60 -3.85 8.03 -6.99
N VAL A 61 -3.39 7.46 -8.10
CA VAL A 61 -1.98 7.55 -8.56
C VAL A 61 -1.58 9.00 -8.82
N THR A 62 -2.46 9.79 -9.43
CA THR A 62 -2.21 11.22 -9.69
C THR A 62 -2.05 11.99 -8.38
N ARG A 63 -2.93 11.74 -7.40
CA ARG A 63 -2.85 12.35 -6.06
C ARG A 63 -1.59 11.93 -5.31
N ILE A 64 -1.22 10.65 -5.35
CA ILE A 64 0.03 10.13 -4.77
C ILE A 64 1.24 10.82 -5.42
N GLY A 65 1.23 10.98 -6.73
CA GLY A 65 2.27 11.68 -7.48
C GLY A 65 2.44 13.13 -7.01
N GLY A 66 1.33 13.82 -6.75
CA GLY A 66 1.28 15.22 -6.30
C GLY A 66 1.68 15.46 -4.84
N SER A 67 1.66 14.43 -3.97
CA SER A 67 2.04 14.56 -2.55
C SER A 67 3.47 15.06 -2.38
N ARG A 68 3.71 16.01 -1.49
CA ARG A 68 5.04 16.62 -1.24
C ARG A 68 5.64 16.18 0.08
N GLU A 69 4.83 15.63 0.98
CA GLU A 69 5.24 15.13 2.27
C GLU A 69 4.50 13.85 2.66
N ALA A 70 5.05 13.12 3.64
CA ALA A 70 4.42 11.89 4.15
C ALA A 70 3.03 12.17 4.77
N ARG A 71 2.83 13.38 5.30
CA ARG A 71 1.55 13.84 5.84
C ARG A 71 0.44 13.88 4.79
N ASP A 72 0.75 14.28 3.55
CA ASP A 72 -0.22 14.24 2.45
C ASP A 72 -0.73 12.81 2.21
N LEU A 73 0.19 11.85 2.21
CA LEU A 73 -0.11 10.43 2.03
C LEU A 73 -0.89 9.86 3.21
N TRP A 74 -0.63 10.36 4.43
CA TRP A 74 -1.45 10.06 5.61
C TRP A 74 -2.90 10.52 5.45
N PHE A 75 -3.14 11.75 4.95
CA PHE A 75 -4.50 12.22 4.70
C PHE A 75 -5.23 11.42 3.61
N MET A 76 -4.48 10.84 2.67
CA MET A 76 -5.03 9.95 1.65
C MET A 76 -5.45 8.57 2.19
N ARG A 77 -5.10 8.22 3.44
CA ARG A 77 -5.42 6.92 4.06
C ARG A 77 -6.92 6.59 4.03
N SER A 78 -7.78 7.57 4.33
CA SER A 78 -9.24 7.40 4.26
C SER A 78 -9.73 7.16 2.82
N CYS A 79 -9.12 7.82 1.85
CA CYS A 79 -9.39 7.62 0.43
C CYS A 79 -8.98 6.21 -0.04
N PHE A 80 -7.79 5.74 0.36
CA PHE A 80 -7.36 4.37 0.07
C PHE A 80 -8.28 3.34 0.70
N PHE A 81 -8.63 3.52 1.98
CA PHE A 81 -9.56 2.64 2.67
C PHE A 81 -10.90 2.56 1.96
N ARG A 82 -11.50 3.71 1.60
CA ARG A 82 -12.77 3.75 0.90
C ARG A 82 -12.71 3.05 -0.45
N ALA A 83 -11.68 3.33 -1.24
CA ALA A 83 -11.52 2.74 -2.57
C ALA A 83 -11.29 1.22 -2.50
N VAL A 84 -10.43 0.75 -1.60
CA VAL A 84 -10.20 -0.70 -1.41
C VAL A 84 -11.44 -1.37 -0.83
N SER A 85 -12.12 -0.75 0.14
CA SER A 85 -13.32 -1.32 0.76
C SER A 85 -14.45 -1.47 -0.25
N LEU A 86 -14.55 -0.56 -1.22
CA LEU A 86 -15.57 -0.61 -2.26
C LEU A 86 -15.40 -1.83 -3.18
N HIS A 87 -14.17 -2.20 -3.52
CA HIS A 87 -13.90 -3.27 -4.51
C HIS A 87 -13.52 -4.62 -3.90
N PHE A 88 -12.94 -4.62 -2.71
CA PHE A 88 -12.40 -5.82 -2.05
C PHE A 88 -12.99 -6.09 -0.66
N GLY A 89 -13.90 -5.23 -0.21
CA GLY A 89 -14.53 -5.32 1.09
C GLY A 89 -13.67 -4.78 2.23
N GLU A 90 -14.33 -4.55 3.37
CA GLU A 90 -13.74 -3.86 4.51
C GLU A 90 -12.58 -4.62 5.16
N HIS A 91 -12.66 -5.96 5.18
CA HIS A 91 -11.59 -6.79 5.74
C HIS A 91 -10.26 -6.63 4.98
N GLU A 92 -10.30 -6.60 3.64
CA GLU A 92 -9.11 -6.35 2.83
C GLU A 92 -8.61 -4.91 2.99
N ALA A 93 -9.53 -3.94 3.07
CA ALA A 93 -9.18 -2.55 3.33
C ALA A 93 -8.42 -2.38 4.66
N ARG A 94 -8.92 -2.98 5.75
CA ARG A 94 -8.22 -2.98 7.05
C ARG A 94 -6.86 -3.65 6.98
N ARG A 95 -6.74 -4.81 6.32
CA ARG A 95 -5.46 -5.52 6.13
C ARG A 95 -4.44 -4.70 5.32
N ARG A 96 -4.88 -3.95 4.31
CA ARG A 96 -3.99 -3.05 3.54
C ARG A 96 -3.61 -1.80 4.32
N MET A 97 -4.55 -1.21 5.06
CA MET A 97 -4.26 -0.04 5.89
C MET A 97 -3.32 -0.38 7.05
N ALA A 98 -3.49 -1.54 7.70
CA ALA A 98 -2.57 -2.01 8.73
C ALA A 98 -1.15 -2.18 8.17
N ARG A 99 -1.00 -2.64 6.93
CA ARG A 99 0.30 -2.68 6.24
C ARG A 99 0.84 -1.28 6.01
N LEU A 100 0.01 -0.33 5.54
CA LEU A 100 0.40 1.05 5.29
C LEU A 100 0.83 1.77 6.58
N ASP A 101 0.13 1.51 7.70
CA ASP A 101 0.40 2.12 9.01
C ASP A 101 1.80 1.79 9.55
N VAL A 102 2.32 0.60 9.27
CA VAL A 102 3.70 0.22 9.62
C VAL A 102 4.74 1.17 9.01
N TRP A 103 4.44 1.73 7.83
CA TRP A 103 5.35 2.63 7.11
C TRP A 103 5.15 4.10 7.45
N LEU A 104 3.94 4.47 7.87
CA LEU A 104 3.59 5.85 8.21
C LEU A 104 3.90 6.20 9.69
N GLN A 105 4.20 5.21 10.54
CA GLN A 105 4.59 5.39 11.95
C GLN A 105 6.11 5.46 12.18
N ALA A 106 6.92 5.40 11.13
CA ALA A 106 8.38 5.57 11.17
C ALA A 106 8.76 7.05 10.98
#